data_AF-A0AAV5TL35-F1
#
_entry.id   AF-A0AAV5TL35-F1
#
_cell.length_a   1.000
_cell.length_b   1.000
_cell.length_c   1.000
_cell.angle_alpha   90.00
_cell.angle_beta   90.00
_cell.angle_gamma   90.00
#
_symmetry.space_group_name_H-M   'P 1'
#
loop_
_entity.id
_entity.type
_entity.pdbx_description
1 polymer ?
#
loop_
_entity_poly.entity_id
_entity_poly.type
_entity_poly.pdbx_seq_one_letter_code
_entity_poly.pdbx_strand_id
1 'polypeptide(L)'
;FSILCKIRKSGEFGTYVGVGCNAQFRSTKPVFFPSTYSLAIPNARIFYSAIIDLCDSVFEDFRDLSADSKAFIANTTYTLFSALDSSFRAAHFFPEDDTVFVSYATTLTNATVESFFDDCINDIKEAVAEFRKNICQWKQGNVQEVIAFNQRIPGPAWTLFVE
;
A
#
# COMPACT_ATOMS: atom_id res chain seq x y z
N PHE A 1 13.50 -10.17 0.86
CA PHE A 1 13.03 -8.86 0.35
C PHE A 1 12.99 -8.77 -1.18
N SER A 2 13.99 -9.27 -1.94
CA SER A 2 14.04 -9.10 -3.40
C SER A 2 12.83 -9.65 -4.19
N ILE A 3 12.30 -10.84 -3.86
CA ILE A 3 11.23 -11.49 -4.64
C ILE A 3 9.90 -10.74 -4.52
N LEU A 4 9.44 -10.47 -3.29
CA LEU A 4 8.21 -9.72 -3.03
C LEU A 4 8.20 -8.35 -3.73
N CYS A 5 9.30 -7.60 -3.59
CA CYS A 5 9.45 -6.31 -4.26
C CYS A 5 9.44 -6.43 -5.79
N LYS A 6 10.01 -7.51 -6.37
CA LYS A 6 10.00 -7.74 -7.81
C LYS A 6 8.60 -8.08 -8.33
N ILE A 7 7.87 -8.98 -7.64
CA ILE A 7 6.50 -9.34 -8.00
C ILE A 7 5.61 -8.11 -7.94
N ARG A 8 5.64 -7.39 -6.81
CA ARG A 8 4.86 -6.16 -6.61
C ARG A 8 5.20 -5.10 -7.65
N LYS A 9 6.49 -4.83 -7.89
CA LYS A 9 6.94 -3.90 -8.93
C LYS A 9 6.40 -4.31 -10.30
N SER A 10 6.54 -5.58 -10.68
CA SER A 10 6.10 -6.02 -12.00
C SER A 10 4.58 -5.92 -12.16
N GLY A 11 3.82 -6.33 -11.14
CA GLY A 11 2.36 -6.30 -11.18
C GLY A 11 1.81 -4.89 -11.20
N GLU A 12 2.26 -4.03 -10.28
CA GLU A 12 1.75 -2.65 -10.20
C GLU A 12 2.16 -1.82 -11.42
N PHE A 13 3.33 -2.06 -12.01
CA PHE A 13 3.69 -1.32 -13.24
C PHE A 13 2.77 -1.64 -14.41
N GLY A 14 2.12 -2.81 -14.41
CA GLY A 14 1.08 -3.15 -15.38
C GLY A 14 -0.20 -2.33 -15.22
N THR A 15 -0.45 -1.73 -14.04
CA THR A 15 -1.65 -0.92 -13.78
C THR A 15 -1.48 0.56 -14.16
N TYR A 16 -0.25 1.02 -14.36
CA TYR A 16 0.05 2.40 -14.74
C TYR A 16 -0.10 2.62 -16.26
N VAL A 17 -1.35 2.74 -16.73
CA VAL A 17 -1.64 3.06 -18.13
C VAL A 17 -1.46 4.57 -18.36
N GLY A 18 -0.67 4.96 -19.37
CA GLY A 18 -0.57 6.36 -19.83
C GLY A 18 0.41 7.26 -19.04
N VAL A 19 0.88 6.84 -17.87
CA VAL A 19 2.00 7.50 -17.19
C VAL A 19 3.29 7.07 -17.93
N GLY A 20 4.28 7.95 -18.07
CA GLY A 20 5.57 7.67 -18.74
C GLY A 20 6.45 6.57 -18.10
N CYS A 21 5.85 5.58 -17.44
CA CYS A 21 6.48 4.47 -16.72
C CYS A 21 7.47 3.66 -17.57
N ASN A 22 7.24 3.57 -18.89
CA ASN A 22 8.19 2.90 -19.79
C ASN A 22 9.54 3.62 -19.90
N ALA A 23 9.55 4.96 -19.83
CA ALA A 23 10.79 5.74 -19.79
C ALA A 23 11.48 5.61 -18.42
N GLN A 24 10.70 5.48 -17.34
CA GLN A 24 11.23 5.29 -15.98
C GLN A 24 11.94 3.96 -15.79
N PHE A 25 11.53 2.89 -16.50
CA PHE A 25 12.23 1.60 -16.44
C PHE A 25 13.71 1.69 -16.85
N ARG A 26 14.07 2.72 -17.62
CA ARG A 26 15.43 2.95 -18.12
C ARG A 26 16.22 3.96 -17.27
N SER A 27 15.56 4.64 -16.33
CA SER A 27 16.21 5.59 -15.42
C SER A 27 16.82 4.85 -14.23
N THR A 28 18.05 5.25 -13.85
CA THR A 28 18.69 4.78 -12.62
C THR A 28 18.07 5.42 -11.36
N LYS A 29 17.37 6.55 -11.53
CA LYS A 29 16.67 7.23 -10.44
C LYS A 29 15.21 6.77 -10.36
N PRO A 30 14.73 6.35 -9.17
CA PRO A 30 13.32 6.05 -9.00
C PRO A 30 12.50 7.33 -9.16
N VAL A 31 11.32 7.20 -9.75
CA VAL A 31 10.37 8.29 -9.89
C VAL A 31 9.08 7.87 -9.21
N PHE A 32 8.52 8.77 -8.43
CA PHE A 32 7.29 8.57 -7.67
C PHE A 32 6.24 9.57 -8.14
N PHE A 33 4.96 9.20 -8.03
CA PHE A 33 3.85 10.04 -8.45
C PHE A 33 2.71 9.96 -7.45
N PRO A 34 1.85 11.00 -7.35
CA PRO A 34 0.69 10.95 -6.48
C PRO A 34 -0.22 9.75 -6.82
N SER A 35 -0.71 9.07 -5.79
CA SER A 35 -1.70 8.00 -5.95
C SER A 35 -3.10 8.58 -6.14
N THR A 36 -3.98 7.80 -6.76
CA THR A 36 -5.44 8.00 -6.67
C THR A 36 -6.09 6.82 -5.95
N TYR A 37 -7.35 6.98 -5.55
CA TYR A 37 -8.11 5.96 -4.86
C TYR A 37 -8.29 4.74 -5.77
N SER A 38 -8.71 4.94 -7.02
CA SER A 38 -8.92 3.84 -7.98
C SER A 38 -7.63 3.07 -8.31
N LEU A 39 -6.45 3.70 -8.18
CA LEU A 39 -5.16 3.06 -8.39
C LEU A 39 -4.65 2.31 -7.15
N ALA A 40 -4.96 2.82 -5.95
CA ALA A 40 -4.58 2.17 -4.70
C ALA A 40 -5.24 0.80 -4.53
N ILE A 41 -6.50 0.65 -4.95
CA ILE A 41 -7.27 -0.61 -4.85
C ILE A 41 -6.57 -1.79 -5.54
N PRO A 42 -6.33 -1.77 -6.86
CA PRO A 42 -5.72 -2.90 -7.56
C PRO A 42 -4.27 -3.14 -7.09
N ASN A 43 -3.53 -2.08 -6.75
CA ASN A 43 -2.16 -2.21 -6.26
C ASN A 43 -2.09 -2.91 -4.89
N ALA A 44 -3.03 -2.60 -3.98
CA ALA A 44 -3.17 -3.32 -2.72
C ALA A 44 -3.46 -4.82 -2.93
N ARG A 45 -4.33 -5.16 -3.90
CA ARG A 45 -4.62 -6.57 -4.26
C ARG A 45 -3.39 -7.29 -4.82
N ILE A 46 -2.64 -6.65 -5.71
CA ILE A 46 -1.39 -7.20 -6.25
C ILE A 46 -0.41 -7.50 -5.11
N PHE A 47 -0.26 -6.57 -4.17
CA PHE A 47 0.64 -6.76 -3.05
C PHE A 47 0.16 -7.89 -2.11
N TYR A 48 -1.14 -7.94 -1.83
CA TYR A 48 -1.74 -9.01 -1.05
C TYR A 48 -1.54 -10.40 -1.68
N SER A 49 -1.82 -10.56 -2.97
CA SER A 49 -1.57 -11.81 -3.70
C SER A 49 -0.09 -12.19 -3.68
N ALA A 50 0.81 -11.21 -3.85
CA ALA A 50 2.25 -11.46 -3.78
C ALA A 50 2.72 -11.93 -2.38
N ILE A 51 2.04 -11.55 -1.31
CA ILE A 51 2.30 -12.07 0.04
C ILE A 51 1.88 -13.54 0.14
N ILE A 52 0.70 -13.89 -0.36
CA ILE A 52 0.23 -15.29 -0.38
C ILE A 52 1.20 -16.16 -1.19
N ASP A 53 1.54 -15.75 -2.41
CA ASP A 53 2.45 -16.50 -3.29
C ASP A 53 3.84 -16.66 -2.66
N LEU A 54 4.35 -15.59 -2.02
CA LEU A 54 5.60 -15.66 -1.28
C LEU A 54 5.51 -16.68 -0.15
N CYS A 55 4.47 -16.60 0.68
CA CYS A 55 4.31 -17.48 1.83
C CYS A 55 4.13 -18.94 1.39
N ASP A 56 3.34 -19.21 0.36
CA ASP A 56 3.18 -20.55 -0.24
C ASP A 56 4.52 -21.10 -0.78
N SER A 57 5.37 -20.24 -1.36
CA SER A 57 6.67 -20.66 -1.89
C SER A 57 7.74 -20.92 -0.82
N VAL A 58 7.68 -20.22 0.31
CA VAL A 58 8.73 -20.24 1.34
C VAL A 58 8.40 -21.13 2.54
N PHE A 59 7.13 -21.22 2.93
CA PHE A 59 6.72 -21.91 4.15
C PHE A 59 5.82 -23.09 3.81
N GLU A 60 6.33 -24.31 4.01
CA GLU A 60 5.58 -25.55 3.77
C GLU A 60 4.30 -25.60 4.62
N ASP A 61 4.41 -25.31 5.92
CA ASP A 61 3.26 -25.27 6.83
C ASP A 61 2.17 -24.28 6.39
N PHE A 62 2.57 -23.14 5.79
CA PHE A 62 1.62 -22.16 5.27
C PHE A 62 0.88 -22.71 4.05
N ARG A 63 1.60 -23.43 3.16
CA ARG A 63 1.06 -23.99 1.92
C ARG A 63 -0.10 -24.95 2.19
N ASP A 64 -0.02 -25.70 3.29
CA ASP A 64 -1.01 -26.71 3.69
C ASP A 64 -2.21 -26.10 4.44
N LEU A 65 -2.20 -24.80 4.74
CA LEU A 65 -3.33 -24.13 5.37
C LEU A 65 -4.54 -24.01 4.43
N SER A 66 -5.73 -23.94 5.04
CA SER A 66 -6.96 -23.57 4.32
C SER A 66 -6.85 -22.17 3.71
N ALA A 67 -7.62 -21.92 2.65
CA ALA A 67 -7.68 -20.60 2.00
C ALA A 67 -8.03 -19.48 2.99
N ASP A 68 -8.97 -19.71 3.91
CA ASP A 68 -9.37 -18.72 4.92
C ASP A 68 -8.22 -18.39 5.89
N SER A 69 -7.47 -19.41 6.31
CA SER A 69 -6.31 -19.23 7.19
C SER A 69 -5.19 -18.47 6.48
N LYS A 70 -4.91 -18.81 5.20
CA LYS A 70 -3.96 -18.06 4.37
C LYS A 70 -4.40 -16.61 4.22
N ALA A 71 -5.67 -16.38 3.96
CA ALA A 71 -6.22 -15.05 3.76
C ALA A 71 -6.12 -14.18 5.02
N PHE A 72 -6.43 -14.76 6.18
CA PHE A 72 -6.30 -14.10 7.49
C PHE A 72 -4.86 -13.70 7.80
N ILE A 73 -3.91 -14.63 7.60
CA ILE A 73 -2.48 -14.37 7.82
C ILE A 73 -2.01 -13.29 6.84
N ALA A 74 -2.30 -13.45 5.54
CA ALA A 74 -1.90 -12.49 4.52
C ALA A 74 -2.44 -11.08 4.79
N ASN A 75 -3.67 -10.94 5.31
CA ASN A 75 -4.24 -9.63 5.64
C ASN A 75 -3.50 -8.96 6.82
N THR A 76 -3.19 -9.75 7.85
CA THR A 76 -2.43 -9.27 9.01
C THR A 76 -1.00 -8.89 8.59
N THR A 77 -0.37 -9.74 7.78
CA THR A 77 0.97 -9.53 7.23
C THR A 77 1.01 -8.32 6.29
N TYR A 78 0.01 -8.13 5.43
CA TYR A 78 -0.10 -7.01 4.50
C TYR A 78 0.01 -5.67 5.23
N THR A 79 -0.76 -5.49 6.31
CA THR A 79 -0.76 -4.23 7.07
C THR A 79 0.63 -3.94 7.63
N LEU A 80 1.28 -4.94 8.22
CA LEU A 80 2.62 -4.80 8.80
C LEU A 80 3.67 -4.51 7.72
N PHE A 81 3.66 -5.28 6.64
CA PHE A 81 4.62 -5.10 5.54
C PHE A 81 4.42 -3.77 4.82
N SER A 82 3.18 -3.35 4.58
CA SER A 82 2.88 -2.06 3.97
C SER A 82 3.37 -0.91 4.86
N ALA A 83 3.12 -0.98 6.17
CA ALA A 83 3.62 0.02 7.10
C ALA A 83 5.16 0.06 7.11
N LEU A 84 5.82 -1.09 7.21
CA LEU A 84 7.29 -1.17 7.24
C LEU A 84 7.94 -0.71 5.93
N ASP A 85 7.44 -1.17 4.79
CA ASP A 85 7.94 -0.79 3.46
C ASP A 85 7.74 0.71 3.22
N SER A 86 6.54 1.21 3.48
CA SER A 86 6.22 2.64 3.33
C SER A 86 7.09 3.51 4.22
N SER A 87 7.26 3.10 5.48
CA SER A 87 8.10 3.79 6.46
C SER A 87 9.54 3.88 6.04
N PHE A 88 10.13 2.74 5.69
CA PHE A 88 11.52 2.64 5.27
C PHE A 88 11.78 3.50 4.03
N ARG A 89 10.88 3.46 3.05
CA ARG A 89 11.03 4.19 1.80
C ARG A 89 10.78 5.68 1.95
N ALA A 90 9.80 6.08 2.75
CA ALA A 90 9.55 7.48 3.08
C ALA A 90 10.80 8.09 3.77
N ALA A 91 11.32 7.43 4.80
CA ALA A 91 12.53 7.89 5.49
C ALA A 91 13.77 7.95 4.57
N HIS A 92 13.86 7.04 3.59
CA HIS A 92 14.99 6.98 2.67
C HIS A 92 14.92 8.01 1.53
N PHE A 93 13.75 8.20 0.92
CA PHE A 93 13.58 9.06 -0.25
C PHE A 93 13.08 10.47 0.09
N PHE A 94 12.41 10.64 1.22
CA PHE A 94 11.72 11.87 1.62
C PHE A 94 11.87 12.15 3.14
N PRO A 95 13.10 12.24 3.68
CA PRO A 95 13.34 12.29 5.13
C PRO A 95 12.68 13.48 5.84
N GLU A 96 12.45 14.60 5.14
CA GLU A 96 11.92 15.84 5.73
C GLU A 96 10.43 16.06 5.40
N ASP A 97 9.86 15.24 4.52
CA ASP A 97 8.50 15.40 4.01
C ASP A 97 7.49 14.54 4.77
N ASP A 98 6.21 14.81 4.60
CA ASP A 98 5.12 13.98 5.11
C ASP A 98 4.67 12.88 4.12
N THR A 99 5.53 12.60 3.15
CA THR A 99 5.29 11.62 2.10
C THR A 99 5.18 10.20 2.68
N VAL A 100 4.06 9.54 2.40
CA VAL A 100 3.87 8.11 2.61
C VAL A 100 3.73 7.38 1.27
N PHE A 101 4.21 6.16 1.20
CA PHE A 101 3.98 5.30 0.04
C PHE A 101 2.67 4.53 0.17
N VAL A 102 1.80 4.70 -0.83
CA VAL A 102 0.53 3.95 -0.94
C VAL A 102 0.75 2.69 -1.78
N SER A 103 1.69 2.72 -2.72
CA SER A 103 2.07 1.57 -3.53
C SER A 103 3.60 1.53 -3.79
N TYR A 104 4.05 0.65 -4.67
CA TYR A 104 5.45 0.56 -5.07
C TYR A 104 5.93 1.85 -5.76
N ALA A 105 5.10 2.55 -6.54
CA ALA A 105 5.54 3.77 -7.21
C ALA A 105 4.72 5.01 -6.84
N THR A 106 3.60 4.84 -6.13
CA THR A 106 2.73 5.95 -5.75
C THR A 106 2.92 6.43 -4.33
N THR A 107 2.81 7.74 -4.16
CA THR A 107 2.93 8.44 -2.88
C THR A 107 1.67 9.22 -2.54
N LEU A 108 1.57 9.61 -1.27
CA LEU A 108 0.53 10.46 -0.72
C LEU A 108 1.15 11.40 0.31
N THR A 109 0.67 12.64 0.37
CA THR A 109 1.09 13.69 1.30
C THR A 109 -0.14 14.36 1.89
N ASN A 110 -0.01 15.16 2.96
CA ASN A 110 -1.18 15.92 3.45
C ASN A 110 -1.73 16.90 2.40
N ALA A 111 -0.88 17.38 1.49
CA ALA A 111 -1.27 18.27 0.41
C ALA A 111 -2.04 17.55 -0.71
N THR A 112 -1.79 16.26 -0.94
CA THR A 112 -2.38 15.48 -2.04
C THR A 112 -3.51 14.55 -1.60
N VAL A 113 -3.79 14.46 -0.30
CA VAL A 113 -4.83 13.60 0.27
C VAL A 113 -6.24 13.89 -0.25
N GLU A 114 -6.58 15.15 -0.53
CA GLU A 114 -7.88 15.48 -1.11
C GLU A 114 -7.96 14.95 -2.55
N SER A 115 -6.95 15.25 -3.38
CA SER A 115 -6.89 14.79 -4.76
C SER A 115 -6.82 13.27 -4.91
N PHE A 116 -6.33 12.56 -3.89
CA PHE A 116 -6.32 11.10 -3.87
C PHE A 116 -7.74 10.54 -3.99
N PHE A 117 -8.74 11.22 -3.45
CA PHE A 117 -10.12 10.76 -3.46
C PHE A 117 -10.97 11.39 -4.58
N ASP A 118 -10.38 12.14 -5.52
CA ASP A 118 -11.12 12.77 -6.64
C ASP A 118 -11.87 11.73 -7.50
N ASP A 119 -11.37 10.49 -7.55
CA ASP A 119 -11.96 9.37 -8.28
C ASP A 119 -12.75 8.39 -7.38
N CYS A 120 -13.07 8.79 -6.15
CA CYS A 120 -13.93 8.04 -5.22
C CYS A 120 -15.40 8.48 -5.36
N ILE A 121 -16.33 7.52 -5.45
CA ILE A 121 -17.77 7.79 -5.64
C ILE A 121 -18.48 8.23 -4.33
N ASN A 122 -17.87 7.95 -3.17
CA ASN A 122 -18.50 8.15 -1.85
C ASN A 122 -18.17 9.52 -1.23
N ASP A 123 -18.94 9.95 -0.24
CA ASP A 123 -18.58 11.09 0.61
C ASP A 123 -17.30 10.77 1.41
N ILE A 124 -16.26 11.55 1.17
CA ILE A 124 -14.89 11.30 1.62
C ILE A 124 -14.43 12.20 2.77
N LYS A 125 -15.28 13.12 3.26
CA LYS A 125 -14.83 14.15 4.23
C LYS A 125 -14.23 13.56 5.49
N GLU A 126 -14.87 12.53 6.05
CA GLU A 126 -14.37 11.83 7.24
C GLU A 126 -13.07 11.08 6.94
N ALA A 127 -13.01 10.39 5.78
CA ALA A 127 -11.82 9.67 5.35
C ALA A 127 -10.61 10.62 5.18
N VAL A 128 -10.79 11.77 4.53
CA VAL A 128 -9.74 12.78 4.34
C VAL A 128 -9.24 13.30 5.70
N ALA A 129 -10.14 13.64 6.61
CA ALA A 129 -9.77 14.14 7.94
C ALA A 129 -8.94 13.11 8.73
N GLU A 130 -9.35 11.85 8.68
CA GLU A 130 -8.66 10.78 9.38
C GLU A 130 -7.31 10.43 8.72
N PHE A 131 -7.23 10.41 7.38
CA PHE A 131 -5.95 10.24 6.68
C PHE A 131 -4.93 11.31 7.06
N ARG A 132 -5.35 12.59 7.11
CA ARG A 132 -4.48 13.70 7.55
C ARG A 132 -3.97 13.50 8.97
N LYS A 133 -4.86 13.09 9.87
CA LYS A 133 -4.50 12.79 11.27
C LYS A 133 -3.45 11.67 11.35
N ASN A 134 -3.62 10.60 10.59
CA ASN A 134 -2.69 9.47 10.58
C ASN A 134 -1.31 9.83 10.00
N ILE A 135 -1.27 10.61 8.91
CA ILE A 135 0.01 11.09 8.34
C ILE A 135 0.75 11.95 9.37
N CYS A 136 0.04 12.83 10.10
CA CYS A 136 0.64 13.64 11.16
C CYS A 136 1.19 12.78 12.32
N GLN A 137 0.44 11.78 12.79
CA GLN A 137 0.87 10.87 13.86
C GLN A 137 2.08 10.03 13.45
N TRP A 138 2.13 9.59 12.19
CA TRP A 138 3.23 8.80 11.65
C TRP A 138 4.57 9.55 11.73
N LYS A 139 4.57 10.85 11.40
CA LYS A 139 5.75 11.73 11.51
C LYS A 139 6.27 11.89 12.95
N GLN A 140 5.40 11.73 13.94
CA GLN A 140 5.75 11.84 15.36
C GLN A 140 6.32 10.53 15.93
N GLY A 141 6.49 9.48 15.10
CA GLY A 141 7.00 8.19 15.54
C GLY A 141 5.99 7.36 16.33
N ASN A 142 4.71 7.73 16.31
CA ASN A 142 3.65 7.02 17.05
C ASN A 142 3.10 5.85 16.24
N VAL A 143 3.95 4.86 15.94
CA VAL A 143 3.65 3.72 15.06
C VAL A 143 2.50 2.86 15.58
N GLN A 144 2.31 2.78 16.90
CA GLN A 144 1.23 1.99 17.52
C GLN A 144 -0.16 2.55 17.19
N GLU A 145 -0.32 3.87 17.13
CA GLU A 145 -1.59 4.50 16.76
C GLU A 145 -1.95 4.24 15.29
N VAL A 146 -0.95 4.23 14.40
CA VAL A 146 -1.12 3.94 12.98
C VAL A 146 -1.52 2.48 12.73
N ILE A 147 -0.91 1.53 13.45
CA ILE A 147 -1.31 0.12 13.40
C ILE A 147 -2.73 -0.05 13.91
N ALA A 148 -3.07 0.58 15.05
CA ALA A 148 -4.41 0.53 15.61
C ALA A 148 -5.46 1.13 14.67
N PHE A 149 -5.13 2.20 13.93
CA PHE A 149 -6.02 2.77 12.93
C PHE A 149 -6.29 1.81 11.77
N ASN A 150 -5.23 1.22 11.19
CA ASN A 150 -5.39 0.25 10.10
C ASN A 150 -6.25 -0.96 10.49
N GLN A 151 -6.31 -1.28 11.79
CA GLN A 151 -7.19 -2.32 12.35
C GLN A 151 -8.62 -1.84 12.64
N ARG A 152 -8.85 -0.53 12.82
CA ARG A 152 -10.15 0.07 13.16
C ARG A 152 -10.98 0.47 11.95
N ILE A 153 -10.38 0.64 10.76
CA ILE A 153 -11.17 0.69 9.53
C ILE A 153 -11.93 -0.65 9.45
N PRO A 154 -13.28 -0.65 9.53
CA PRO A 154 -14.09 -1.85 9.71
C PRO A 154 -13.95 -2.79 8.52
N GLY A 155 -12.97 -3.69 8.60
CA GLY A 155 -12.44 -4.36 7.43
C GLY A 155 -11.85 -3.35 6.43
N PRO A 156 -10.83 -3.71 5.66
CA PRO A 156 -10.61 -2.91 4.46
C PRO A 156 -11.90 -2.98 3.63
N ALA A 157 -12.32 -1.88 3.01
CA ALA A 157 -13.32 -1.92 1.94
C ALA A 157 -12.97 -2.97 0.85
N TRP A 158 -11.74 -3.52 0.84
CA TRP A 158 -11.30 -4.68 0.07
C TRP A 158 -12.02 -6.01 0.38
N THR A 159 -12.55 -6.27 1.59
CA THR A 159 -13.29 -7.52 1.89
C THR A 159 -14.62 -7.60 1.12
N LEU A 160 -15.16 -6.48 0.63
CA LEU A 160 -16.33 -6.45 -0.26
C LEU A 160 -15.99 -6.77 -1.73
N PHE A 161 -14.73 -7.06 -2.07
CA PHE A 161 -14.30 -7.31 -3.45
C PHE A 161 -13.55 -8.64 -3.63
N VAL A 162 -13.66 -9.55 -2.66
CA VAL A 162 -13.17 -10.94 -2.77
C VAL A 162 -14.34 -11.91 -2.98
N GLU A 163 -15.55 -11.40 -3.23
CA GLU A 163 -16.68 -12.15 -3.80
C GLU A 163 -16.82 -11.88 -5.31
#